data_AF-A0AA96ZV32-F1
#
_entry.id   AF-A0AA96ZV32-F1
#
_cell.length_a   1.000
_cell.length_b   1.000
_cell.length_c   1.000
_cell.angle_alpha   90.00
_cell.angle_beta   90.00
_cell.angle_gamma   90.00
#
_symmetry.space_group_name_H-M   'P 1'
#
loop_
_entity.id
_entity.type
_entity.pdbx_description
1 polymer ?
#
loop_
_entity_poly.entity_id
_entity_poly.type
_entity_poly.pdbx_seq_one_letter_code
_entity_poly.pdbx_strand_id
1 'polypeptide(L)'
;MKKWIYVVLVLSIAGIGGFSVHAASSAHEKHLNVNRMNVDDEFKDTDGTFILHDLQKDQTFVYNRKRANQRQTPQSTFKVVNALIGLQVKAVRDEYDVKRWDGVKREFESWNRDHTLGSAMRESAIWYYQALARDIGEERMKSWLHRLSYGNEDISGGIDQFWLQSSLTISPLEQETFLEKLAKEELPFDKPVMKTVKRMMIQEEGDHYTLYGKTGTRLTDMGLGWFVGFIKTEHGSYVFVTNVDDSGTKAKNITVDILKKYGLITS
;
A
#
# COMPACT_ATOMS: atom_id res chain seq x y z
N MET A 1 -86.43 -36.93 -29.00
CA MET A 1 -86.00 -35.59 -29.44
C MET A 1 -84.47 -35.55 -29.30
N LYS A 2 -83.70 -35.72 -30.39
CA LYS A 2 -82.97 -34.62 -31.08
C LYS A 2 -82.17 -33.80 -30.03
N LYS A 3 -80.84 -33.86 -29.88
CA LYS A 3 -79.82 -33.55 -30.89
C LYS A 3 -78.35 -33.69 -30.38
N TRP A 4 -77.50 -34.29 -31.21
CA TRP A 4 -76.16 -33.85 -31.69
C TRP A 4 -74.86 -34.31 -31.01
N ILE A 5 -73.99 -34.81 -31.89
CA ILE A 5 -72.60 -35.25 -31.77
C ILE A 5 -71.69 -34.02 -31.81
N TYR A 6 -70.63 -34.00 -30.98
CA TYR A 6 -69.33 -33.44 -31.39
C TYR A 6 -68.20 -34.36 -30.93
N VAL A 7 -67.50 -34.88 -31.94
CA VAL A 7 -66.18 -35.51 -31.87
C VAL A 7 -65.16 -34.38 -31.82
N VAL A 8 -64.16 -34.46 -30.92
CA VAL A 8 -62.85 -33.84 -31.14
C VAL A 8 -61.75 -34.82 -30.76
N LEU A 9 -60.76 -34.83 -31.63
CA LEU A 9 -59.63 -35.71 -31.83
C LEU A 9 -58.51 -35.50 -30.80
N VAL A 10 -57.91 -36.63 -30.41
CA VAL A 10 -56.50 -36.92 -30.06
C VAL A 10 -55.48 -35.78 -30.20
N LEU A 11 -54.59 -35.63 -29.19
CA LEU A 11 -53.13 -35.50 -29.40
C LEU A 11 -52.36 -35.72 -28.09
N SER A 12 -51.78 -36.91 -27.97
CA SER A 12 -50.68 -37.23 -27.06
C SER A 12 -49.39 -36.59 -27.56
N ILE A 13 -48.80 -35.70 -26.74
CA ILE A 13 -47.44 -35.21 -26.92
C ILE A 13 -46.63 -35.61 -25.70
N ALA A 14 -45.67 -36.51 -25.93
CA ALA A 14 -44.53 -36.72 -25.07
C ALA A 14 -43.58 -35.52 -25.21
N GLY A 15 -43.32 -34.80 -24.12
CA GLY A 15 -42.17 -33.88 -23.97
C GLY A 15 -41.25 -34.48 -22.92
N ILE A 16 -40.18 -35.18 -23.31
CA ILE A 16 -38.82 -34.65 -23.52
C ILE A 16 -38.36 -33.83 -22.30
N GLY A 17 -37.47 -34.46 -21.53
CA GLY A 17 -36.88 -33.90 -20.33
C GLY A 17 -36.14 -32.60 -20.59
N GLY A 18 -36.48 -31.59 -19.79
CA GLY A 18 -35.59 -30.48 -19.51
C GLY A 18 -34.77 -30.83 -18.28
N PHE A 19 -33.57 -31.40 -18.46
CA PHE A 19 -32.52 -31.24 -17.46
C PHE A 19 -32.20 -29.75 -17.43
N SER A 20 -32.76 -29.01 -16.46
CA SER A 20 -32.23 -27.71 -16.09
C SER A 20 -30.86 -27.96 -15.46
N VAL A 21 -29.83 -28.03 -16.30
CA VAL A 21 -28.45 -27.79 -15.87
C VAL A 21 -28.44 -26.34 -15.42
N HIS A 22 -28.72 -26.12 -14.13
CA HIS A 22 -28.18 -24.98 -13.44
C HIS A 22 -26.67 -25.18 -13.51
N ALA A 23 -26.05 -24.63 -14.55
CA ALA A 23 -24.65 -24.31 -14.51
C ALA A 23 -24.53 -23.30 -13.38
N ALA A 24 -24.31 -23.81 -12.16
CA ALA A 24 -23.67 -23.05 -11.11
C ALA A 24 -22.35 -22.63 -11.74
N SER A 25 -22.35 -21.41 -12.29
CA SER A 25 -21.13 -20.67 -12.56
C SER A 25 -20.44 -20.53 -11.21
N SER A 26 -19.63 -21.52 -10.86
CA SER A 26 -18.59 -21.36 -9.86
C SER A 26 -17.56 -20.41 -10.49
N ALA A 27 -17.90 -19.13 -10.55
CA ALA A 27 -16.92 -18.08 -10.60
C ALA A 27 -16.19 -18.12 -9.26
N HIS A 28 -15.33 -19.14 -9.09
CA HIS A 28 -14.19 -19.03 -8.21
C HIS A 28 -13.38 -17.89 -8.83
N GLU A 29 -13.58 -16.67 -8.34
CA GLU A 29 -12.69 -15.56 -8.63
C GLU A 29 -11.28 -16.06 -8.36
N LYS A 30 -10.52 -16.17 -9.44
CA LYS A 30 -9.31 -16.97 -9.46
C LYS A 30 -8.23 -16.14 -8.77
N HIS A 31 -7.89 -16.51 -7.52
CA HIS A 31 -6.80 -15.89 -6.76
C HIS A 31 -5.59 -15.65 -7.67
N LEU A 32 -5.15 -14.38 -7.76
CA LEU A 32 -4.11 -13.93 -8.66
C LEU A 32 -2.87 -14.84 -8.61
N ASN A 33 -2.31 -15.19 -9.76
CA ASN A 33 -1.00 -15.83 -9.83
C ASN A 33 0.02 -14.76 -10.21
N VAL A 34 0.72 -14.22 -9.21
CA VAL A 34 1.66 -13.10 -9.40
C VAL A 34 2.80 -13.44 -10.37
N ASN A 35 3.17 -14.72 -10.49
CA ASN A 35 4.23 -15.17 -11.41
C ASN A 35 3.84 -15.05 -12.90
N ARG A 36 2.56 -14.80 -13.22
CA ARG A 36 2.08 -14.60 -14.59
C ARG A 36 1.83 -13.12 -14.93
N MET A 37 2.18 -12.21 -14.03
CA MET A 37 2.01 -10.78 -14.26
C MET A 37 3.02 -10.26 -15.29
N ASN A 38 2.57 -9.30 -16.07
CA ASN A 38 3.38 -8.41 -16.89
C ASN A 38 2.93 -6.95 -16.63
N VAL A 39 3.91 -6.08 -16.40
CA VAL A 39 3.66 -4.64 -16.11
C VAL A 39 4.45 -3.72 -17.04
N ASP A 40 4.88 -4.22 -18.21
CA ASP A 40 5.77 -3.48 -19.11
C ASP A 40 5.10 -2.21 -19.63
N ASP A 41 3.80 -2.28 -19.96
CA ASP A 41 3.02 -1.16 -20.49
C ASP A 41 2.88 -0.02 -19.47
N GLU A 42 2.77 -0.34 -18.18
CA GLU A 42 2.65 0.65 -17.11
C GLU A 42 3.97 1.42 -16.86
N PHE A 43 5.11 0.84 -17.24
CA PHE A 43 6.46 1.42 -17.10
C PHE A 43 7.10 1.84 -18.43
N LYS A 44 6.39 1.75 -19.56
CA LYS A 44 6.94 1.99 -20.92
C LYS A 44 7.76 3.29 -21.07
N ASP A 45 7.34 4.35 -20.38
CA ASP A 45 7.93 5.69 -20.42
C ASP A 45 8.45 6.12 -19.03
N THR A 46 8.74 5.18 -18.13
CA THR A 46 9.14 5.47 -16.75
C THR A 46 10.13 4.43 -16.25
N ASP A 47 11.38 4.83 -15.99
CA ASP A 47 12.34 3.95 -15.31
C ASP A 47 11.86 3.70 -13.88
N GLY A 48 11.69 2.44 -13.54
CA GLY A 48 11.19 2.05 -12.25
C GLY A 48 11.22 0.55 -12.01
N THR A 49 10.72 0.17 -10.84
CA THR A 49 10.56 -1.20 -10.40
C THR A 49 9.23 -1.34 -9.66
N PHE A 50 8.65 -2.52 -9.79
CA PHE A 50 7.43 -2.91 -9.11
C PHE A 50 7.63 -4.27 -8.46
N ILE A 51 7.19 -4.38 -7.22
CA ILE A 51 7.15 -5.63 -6.46
C ILE A 51 5.72 -5.86 -6.00
N LEU A 52 5.23 -7.09 -6.16
CA LEU A 52 3.97 -7.54 -5.56
C LEU A 52 4.20 -8.90 -4.91
N HIS A 53 3.97 -8.98 -3.61
CA HIS A 53 4.08 -10.20 -2.83
C HIS A 53 2.70 -10.64 -2.35
N ASP A 54 2.33 -11.86 -2.70
CA ASP A 54 1.09 -12.54 -2.30
C ASP A 54 1.31 -13.25 -0.96
N LEU A 55 0.73 -12.71 0.11
CA LEU A 55 0.95 -13.21 1.47
C LEU A 55 0.34 -14.60 1.71
N GLN A 56 -0.66 -15.01 0.92
CA GLN A 56 -1.34 -16.30 1.06
C GLN A 56 -0.55 -17.41 0.40
N LYS A 57 0.07 -17.11 -0.75
CA LYS A 57 0.83 -18.10 -1.54
C LYS A 57 2.33 -18.05 -1.31
N ASP A 58 2.84 -17.03 -0.60
CA ASP A 58 4.26 -16.78 -0.41
C ASP A 58 4.99 -16.68 -1.77
N GLN A 59 4.43 -15.88 -2.67
CA GLN A 59 4.94 -15.69 -4.03
C GLN A 59 5.18 -14.21 -4.32
N THR A 60 6.32 -13.89 -4.92
CA THR A 60 6.71 -12.50 -5.20
C THR A 60 6.99 -12.29 -6.68
N PHE A 61 6.24 -11.38 -7.30
CA PHE A 61 6.55 -10.82 -8.61
C PHE A 61 7.49 -9.62 -8.45
N VAL A 62 8.51 -9.52 -9.32
CA VAL A 62 9.45 -8.39 -9.36
C VAL A 62 9.72 -7.97 -10.80
N TYR A 63 9.28 -6.76 -11.15
CA TYR A 63 9.67 -6.06 -12.38
C TYR A 63 10.94 -5.23 -12.13
N ASN A 64 11.90 -5.29 -13.06
CA ASN A 64 13.21 -4.64 -12.94
C ASN A 64 13.97 -5.01 -11.64
N ARG A 65 14.34 -6.29 -11.52
CA ARG A 65 15.06 -6.83 -10.35
C ARG A 65 16.38 -6.12 -10.05
N LYS A 66 17.05 -5.57 -11.07
CA LYS A 66 18.28 -4.79 -10.88
C LYS A 66 18.00 -3.57 -9.99
N ARG A 67 17.01 -2.74 -10.36
CA ARG A 67 16.59 -1.58 -9.56
C ARG A 67 15.99 -1.99 -8.21
N ALA A 68 15.27 -3.11 -8.15
CA ALA A 68 14.68 -3.63 -6.91
C ALA A 68 15.71 -3.91 -5.79
N ASN A 69 16.98 -4.17 -6.15
CA ASN A 69 18.09 -4.37 -5.21
C ASN A 69 18.89 -3.10 -4.91
N GLN A 70 18.62 -1.98 -5.60
CA GLN A 70 19.37 -0.75 -5.42
C GLN A 70 18.77 0.08 -4.28
N ARG A 71 19.58 0.29 -3.23
CA ARG A 71 19.21 1.17 -2.12
C ARG A 71 19.10 2.61 -2.59
N GLN A 72 18.01 3.26 -2.23
CA GLN A 72 17.70 4.65 -2.54
C GLN A 72 17.11 5.33 -1.30
N THR A 73 17.07 6.65 -1.28
CA THR A 73 16.55 7.39 -0.13
C THR A 73 15.03 7.17 0.00
N PRO A 74 14.51 6.86 1.20
CA PRO A 74 13.10 6.47 1.38
C PRO A 74 12.12 7.63 1.24
N GLN A 75 12.59 8.87 1.40
CA GLN A 75 11.74 10.06 1.39
C GLN A 75 10.60 9.89 2.42
N SER A 76 9.40 10.40 2.11
CA SER A 76 8.25 10.31 3.02
C SER A 76 7.70 8.90 3.28
N THR A 77 8.20 7.84 2.64
CA THR A 77 7.85 6.46 3.05
C THR A 77 8.33 6.16 4.47
N PHE A 78 9.43 6.79 4.90
CA PHE A 78 9.96 6.65 6.25
C PHE A 78 8.99 7.08 7.36
N LYS A 79 7.95 7.87 7.03
CA LYS A 79 6.89 8.24 7.99
C LYS A 79 6.19 7.01 8.61
N VAL A 80 6.17 5.87 7.92
CA VAL A 80 5.63 4.60 8.46
C VAL A 80 6.47 4.14 9.65
N VAL A 81 7.79 4.02 9.49
CA VAL A 81 8.73 3.65 10.55
C VAL A 81 8.72 4.68 11.68
N ASN A 82 8.76 5.96 11.34
CA ASN A 82 8.80 7.05 12.31
C ASN A 82 7.53 7.06 13.19
N ALA A 83 6.34 6.82 12.60
CA ALA A 83 5.10 6.69 13.36
C ALA A 83 5.08 5.46 14.28
N LEU A 84 5.54 4.29 13.80
CA LEU A 84 5.63 3.07 14.62
C LEU A 84 6.52 3.30 15.85
N ILE A 85 7.73 3.83 15.64
CA ILE A 85 8.67 4.11 16.72
C ILE A 85 8.09 5.16 17.66
N GLY A 86 7.57 6.26 17.12
CA GLY A 86 7.02 7.37 17.87
C GLY A 86 5.90 6.96 18.83
N LEU A 87 4.96 6.15 18.35
CA LEU A 87 3.89 5.58 19.17
C LEU A 87 4.44 4.59 20.20
N GLN A 88 5.35 3.69 19.80
CA GLN A 88 5.90 2.66 20.69
C GLN A 88 6.68 3.24 21.87
N VAL A 89 7.45 4.30 21.64
CA VAL A 89 8.22 4.99 22.69
C VAL A 89 7.43 6.12 23.35
N LYS A 90 6.14 6.27 23.01
CA LYS A 90 5.22 7.29 23.53
C LYS A 90 5.72 8.73 23.33
N ALA A 91 6.46 8.99 22.25
CA ALA A 91 6.81 10.35 21.82
C ALA A 91 5.61 11.10 21.21
N VAL A 92 4.58 10.35 20.79
CA VAL A 92 3.25 10.83 20.42
C VAL A 92 2.21 9.89 21.01
N ARG A 93 1.03 10.42 21.36
CA ARG A 93 -0.03 9.67 22.05
C ARG A 93 -0.76 8.68 21.12
N ASP A 94 -1.21 9.17 19.97
CA ASP A 94 -2.05 8.46 19.00
C ASP A 94 -2.04 9.18 17.64
N GLU A 95 -2.86 8.72 16.69
CA GLU A 95 -3.03 9.34 15.37
C GLU A 95 -3.58 10.78 15.40
N TYR A 96 -4.09 11.25 16.55
CA TYR A 96 -4.69 12.56 16.78
C TYR A 96 -3.81 13.49 17.62
N ASP A 97 -2.58 13.09 17.96
CA ASP A 97 -1.63 13.96 18.67
C ASP A 97 -1.34 15.22 17.84
N VAL A 98 -1.69 16.40 18.36
CA VAL A 98 -1.60 17.67 17.63
C VAL A 98 -0.25 18.33 17.90
N LYS A 99 0.46 18.69 16.83
CA LYS A 99 1.51 19.71 16.88
C LYS A 99 0.99 20.96 16.19
N ARG A 100 1.12 22.12 16.84
CA ARG A 100 0.67 23.39 16.28
C ARG A 100 1.63 23.86 15.20
N TRP A 101 1.09 24.44 14.14
CA TRP A 101 1.87 25.10 13.11
C TRP A 101 2.57 26.34 13.68
N ASP A 102 3.81 26.53 13.28
CA ASP A 102 4.67 27.65 13.72
C ASP A 102 4.39 28.96 12.97
N GLY A 103 3.40 28.98 12.06
CA GLY A 103 3.08 30.14 11.23
C GLY A 103 4.03 30.34 10.04
N VAL A 104 5.04 29.46 9.86
CA VAL A 104 5.98 29.56 8.74
C VAL A 104 5.34 28.97 7.49
N LYS A 105 5.13 29.79 6.47
CA LYS A 105 4.63 29.37 5.16
C LYS A 105 5.65 28.45 4.48
N ARG A 106 5.23 27.23 4.20
CA ARG A 106 6.00 26.18 3.50
C ARG A 106 5.44 25.95 2.08
N GLU A 107 6.14 25.10 1.33
CA GLU A 107 5.91 24.82 -0.09
C GLU A 107 4.46 24.43 -0.43
N PHE A 108 3.86 23.53 0.36
CA PHE A 108 2.50 23.05 0.14
C PHE A 108 1.53 23.69 1.12
N GLU A 109 0.40 24.20 0.61
CA GLU A 109 -0.62 24.83 1.44
C GLU A 109 -1.20 23.86 2.47
N SER A 110 -1.30 22.57 2.12
CA SER A 110 -1.77 21.55 3.05
C SER A 110 -0.90 21.38 4.29
N TRP A 111 0.36 21.84 4.27
CA TRP A 111 1.30 21.82 5.40
C TRP A 111 1.17 23.04 6.34
N ASN A 112 0.51 24.11 5.88
CA ASN A 112 0.45 25.42 6.54
C ASN A 112 -0.72 25.50 7.53
N ARG A 113 -0.85 24.48 8.39
CA ARG A 113 -1.89 24.34 9.41
C ARG A 113 -1.46 23.40 10.51
N ASP A 114 -2.17 23.42 11.64
CA ASP A 114 -2.00 22.41 12.68
C ASP A 114 -2.17 21.00 12.11
N HIS A 115 -1.30 20.09 12.52
CA HIS A 115 -1.30 18.73 12.05
C HIS A 115 -1.33 17.74 13.21
N THR A 116 -1.93 16.59 12.94
CA THR A 116 -1.81 15.40 13.78
C THR A 116 -0.83 14.42 13.16
N LEU A 117 -0.42 13.39 13.91
CA LEU A 117 0.35 12.28 13.37
C LEU A 117 -0.31 11.69 12.10
N GLY A 118 -1.61 11.42 12.16
CA GLY A 118 -2.38 10.91 11.02
C GLY A 118 -2.50 11.88 9.85
N SER A 119 -2.87 13.14 10.10
CA SER A 119 -3.03 14.12 9.01
C SER A 119 -1.70 14.48 8.36
N ALA A 120 -0.61 14.52 9.13
CA ALA A 120 0.74 14.71 8.59
C ALA A 120 1.22 13.51 7.75
N MET A 121 0.76 12.29 8.04
CA MET A 121 1.03 11.13 7.18
C MET A 121 0.34 11.30 5.83
N ARG A 122 -0.95 11.66 5.85
CA ARG A 122 -1.79 11.84 4.65
C ARG A 122 -1.26 12.95 3.74
N GLU A 123 -1.07 14.14 4.30
CA GLU A 123 -0.60 15.33 3.56
C GLU A 123 0.92 15.34 3.35
N SER A 124 1.62 14.33 3.88
CA SER A 124 3.08 14.25 3.91
C SER A 124 3.77 15.44 4.57
N ALA A 125 3.11 16.16 5.48
CA ALA A 125 3.66 17.32 6.20
C ALA A 125 4.96 16.95 6.92
N ILE A 126 6.09 17.35 6.34
CA ILE A 126 7.43 16.93 6.77
C ILE A 126 7.74 17.43 8.18
N TRP A 127 7.37 18.69 8.47
CA TRP A 127 7.71 19.37 9.71
C TRP A 127 7.19 18.67 10.97
N TYR A 128 6.02 18.03 10.90
CA TYR A 128 5.46 17.26 12.02
C TYR A 128 6.37 16.06 12.35
N TYR A 129 6.79 15.33 11.31
CA TYR A 129 7.63 14.14 11.45
C TYR A 129 9.09 14.47 11.78
N GLN A 130 9.55 15.68 11.45
CA GLN A 130 10.82 16.22 11.95
C GLN A 130 10.76 16.48 13.46
N ALA A 131 9.68 17.09 13.96
CA ALA A 131 9.48 17.25 15.39
C ALA A 131 9.42 15.90 16.11
N LEU A 132 8.67 14.93 15.55
CA LEU A 132 8.64 13.56 16.08
C LEU A 132 10.02 12.90 16.12
N ALA A 133 10.81 13.03 15.05
CA ALA A 133 12.14 12.43 15.01
C ALA A 133 13.07 13.02 16.08
N ARG A 134 12.98 14.33 16.35
CA ARG A 134 13.70 14.98 17.47
C ARG A 134 13.21 14.47 18.83
N ASP A 135 11.89 14.30 19.00
CA ASP A 135 11.31 13.75 20.23
C ASP A 135 11.71 12.29 20.45
N ILE A 136 11.96 11.51 19.39
CA ILE A 136 12.53 10.15 19.46
C ILE A 136 14.03 10.22 19.79
N GLY A 137 14.79 11.09 19.14
CA GLY A 137 16.23 11.26 19.37
C GLY A 137 17.09 10.18 18.71
N GLU A 138 18.37 10.51 18.56
CA GLU A 138 19.33 9.76 17.72
C GLU A 138 19.57 8.32 18.21
N GLU A 139 19.85 8.13 19.50
CA GLU A 139 20.16 6.81 20.06
C GLU A 139 19.00 5.82 19.89
N ARG A 140 17.77 6.26 20.23
CA ARG A 140 16.57 5.42 20.05
C ARG A 140 16.31 5.16 18.58
N MET A 141 16.44 6.16 17.71
CA MET A 141 16.26 5.99 16.27
C MET A 141 17.23 4.93 15.72
N LYS A 142 18.53 5.04 16.03
CA LYS A 142 19.55 4.08 15.58
C LYS A 142 19.26 2.66 16.09
N SER A 143 18.92 2.52 17.38
CA SER A 143 18.54 1.23 17.97
C SER A 143 17.34 0.60 17.26
N TRP A 144 16.30 1.38 16.95
CA TRP A 144 15.14 0.89 16.24
C TRP A 144 15.42 0.53 14.79
N LEU A 145 16.18 1.34 14.05
CA LEU A 145 16.53 0.99 12.66
C LEU A 145 17.33 -0.31 12.60
N HIS A 146 18.22 -0.55 13.57
CA HIS A 146 18.95 -1.80 13.70
C HIS A 146 18.02 -2.99 13.98
N ARG A 147 17.08 -2.85 14.94
CA ARG A 147 16.08 -3.88 15.26
C ARG A 147 15.16 -4.20 14.08
N LEU A 148 14.92 -3.24 13.20
CA LEU A 148 14.09 -3.39 12.01
C LEU A 148 14.88 -3.83 10.78
N SER A 149 16.22 -3.84 10.85
CA SER A 149 17.12 -4.04 9.70
C SER A 149 16.77 -3.11 8.53
N TYR A 150 16.53 -1.83 8.83
CA TYR A 150 15.98 -0.89 7.86
C TYR A 150 17.06 -0.29 6.94
N GLY A 151 17.34 -0.99 5.84
CA GLY A 151 18.26 -0.52 4.81
C GLY A 151 19.71 -0.43 5.29
N ASN A 152 20.38 0.69 5.03
CA ASN A 152 21.73 0.94 5.55
C ASN A 152 21.76 1.48 6.99
N GLU A 153 20.59 1.74 7.58
CA GLU A 153 20.41 2.21 8.97
C GLU A 153 21.17 3.53 9.28
N ASP A 154 21.58 4.28 8.26
CA ASP A 154 22.47 5.44 8.41
C ASP A 154 21.68 6.72 8.67
N ILE A 155 21.82 7.26 9.88
CA ILE A 155 21.19 8.51 10.32
C ILE A 155 22.16 9.69 10.46
N SER A 156 23.41 9.54 9.98
CA SER A 156 24.46 10.56 10.07
C SER A 156 24.11 11.88 9.39
N GLY A 157 23.13 11.86 8.48
CA GLY A 157 22.57 13.05 7.84
C GLY A 157 21.79 14.00 8.78
N GLY A 158 21.65 13.65 10.07
CA GLY A 158 20.99 14.47 11.09
C GLY A 158 19.59 13.96 11.44
N ILE A 159 19.24 14.00 12.72
CA ILE A 159 18.05 13.33 13.30
C ILE A 159 16.71 13.73 12.65
N ASP A 160 16.61 14.89 12.02
CA ASP A 160 15.41 15.36 11.34
C ASP A 160 15.57 15.56 9.82
N GLN A 161 16.64 14.99 9.24
CA GLN A 161 16.98 15.09 7.81
C GLN A 161 17.36 13.76 7.17
N PHE A 162 17.81 12.77 7.93
CA PHE A 162 18.45 11.56 7.39
C PHE A 162 17.64 10.78 6.33
N TRP A 163 16.31 10.90 6.30
CA TRP A 163 15.44 10.22 5.33
C TRP A 163 15.11 11.06 4.08
N LEU A 164 15.45 12.36 4.06
CA LEU A 164 15.12 13.33 3.00
C LEU A 164 16.33 13.55 2.09
N GLN A 165 16.43 12.76 1.02
CA GLN A 165 17.58 12.75 0.09
C GLN A 165 18.96 12.78 0.78
N SER A 166 19.08 12.04 1.88
CA SER A 166 20.23 12.12 2.80
C SER A 166 20.84 10.72 3.05
N SER A 167 21.42 10.48 4.22
CA SER A 167 22.23 9.30 4.54
C SER A 167 21.47 7.97 4.48
N LEU A 168 20.19 7.95 4.89
CA LEU A 168 19.42 6.71 4.97
C LEU A 168 19.02 6.24 3.57
N THR A 169 19.37 5.01 3.25
CA THR A 169 18.99 4.36 1.99
C THR A 169 18.43 2.97 2.25
N ILE A 170 17.42 2.58 1.49
CA ILE A 170 16.76 1.27 1.55
C ILE A 170 16.36 0.86 0.13
N SER A 171 16.49 -0.42 -0.21
CA SER A 171 16.09 -0.94 -1.52
C SER A 171 14.60 -1.24 -1.56
N PRO A 172 13.99 -1.29 -2.75
CA PRO A 172 12.61 -1.73 -2.90
C PRO A 172 12.31 -3.12 -2.30
N LEU A 173 13.24 -4.08 -2.39
CA LEU A 173 13.07 -5.39 -1.76
C LEU A 173 13.11 -5.30 -0.22
N GLU A 174 13.99 -4.48 0.35
CA GLU A 174 14.03 -4.28 1.80
C GLU A 174 12.77 -3.56 2.32
N GLN A 175 12.22 -2.61 1.54
CA GLN A 175 10.93 -1.98 1.83
C GLN A 175 9.80 -3.01 1.87
N GLU A 176 9.77 -3.92 0.89
CA GLU A 176 8.76 -4.97 0.80
C GLU A 176 8.84 -5.91 2.01
N THR A 177 10.04 -6.38 2.35
CA THR A 177 10.26 -7.25 3.52
C THR A 177 9.84 -6.58 4.83
N PHE A 178 10.09 -5.28 5.00
CA PHE A 178 9.62 -4.52 6.16
C PHE A 178 8.07 -4.43 6.19
N LEU A 179 7.46 -4.14 5.05
CA LEU A 179 6.00 -3.98 4.92
C LEU A 179 5.26 -5.31 5.05
N GLU A 180 5.84 -6.42 4.63
CA GLU A 180 5.34 -7.77 4.85
C GLU A 180 5.19 -8.06 6.34
N LYS A 181 6.23 -7.80 7.13
CA LYS A 181 6.19 -7.94 8.59
C LYS A 181 5.17 -7.00 9.23
N LEU A 182 5.03 -5.77 8.72
CA LEU A 182 3.98 -4.86 9.19
C LEU A 182 2.58 -5.40 8.87
N ALA A 183 2.36 -5.89 7.64
CA ALA A 183 1.08 -6.45 7.20
C ALA A 183 0.69 -7.67 8.06
N LYS A 184 1.64 -8.57 8.34
CA LYS A 184 1.48 -9.76 9.20
C LYS A 184 1.45 -9.44 10.70
N GLU A 185 1.77 -8.21 11.12
CA GLU A 185 1.90 -7.80 12.52
C GLU A 185 3.02 -8.57 13.29
N GLU A 186 4.13 -8.83 12.59
CA GLU A 186 5.29 -9.59 13.08
C GLU A 186 6.49 -8.69 13.47
N LEU A 187 6.34 -7.37 13.33
CA LEU A 187 7.33 -6.43 13.83
C LEU A 187 7.32 -6.36 15.37
N PRO A 188 8.44 -5.99 16.02
CA PRO A 188 8.55 -5.92 17.47
C PRO A 188 7.90 -4.64 18.06
N PHE A 189 6.66 -4.39 17.67
CA PHE A 189 5.79 -3.30 18.14
C PHE A 189 4.53 -3.88 18.77
N ASP A 190 3.87 -3.11 19.63
CA ASP A 190 2.58 -3.51 20.17
C ASP A 190 1.53 -3.56 19.06
N LYS A 191 0.66 -4.58 19.07
CA LYS A 191 -0.40 -4.71 18.05
C LYS A 191 -1.26 -3.45 17.89
N PRO A 192 -1.68 -2.74 18.96
CA PRO A 192 -2.39 -1.48 18.83
C PRO A 192 -1.60 -0.41 18.05
N VAL A 193 -0.27 -0.32 18.23
CA VAL A 193 0.60 0.61 17.51
C VAL A 193 0.59 0.29 16.01
N MET A 194 0.81 -0.97 15.64
CA MET A 194 0.76 -1.39 14.24
C MET A 194 -0.62 -1.11 13.63
N LYS A 195 -1.72 -1.44 14.32
CA LYS A 195 -3.08 -1.15 13.85
C LYS A 195 -3.32 0.35 13.63
N THR A 196 -2.83 1.20 14.52
CA THR A 196 -2.91 2.66 14.36
C THR A 196 -2.18 3.13 13.11
N VAL A 197 -0.95 2.66 12.89
CA VAL A 197 -0.18 3.03 11.69
C VAL A 197 -0.84 2.49 10.41
N LYS A 198 -1.38 1.27 10.42
CA LYS A 198 -2.18 0.76 9.29
C LYS A 198 -3.37 1.67 8.99
N ARG A 199 -4.17 2.06 9.99
CA ARG A 199 -5.30 2.99 9.76
C ARG A 199 -4.86 4.32 9.15
N MET A 200 -3.74 4.88 9.60
CA MET A 200 -3.19 6.12 9.04
C MET A 200 -2.70 5.99 7.59
N MET A 201 -2.36 4.77 7.16
CA MET A 201 -1.94 4.48 5.78
C MET A 201 -3.10 4.25 4.81
N ILE A 202 -4.36 4.15 5.29
CA ILE A 202 -5.53 3.94 4.42
C ILE A 202 -5.59 5.06 3.36
N GLN A 203 -5.64 4.64 2.09
CA GLN A 203 -5.78 5.49 0.91
C GLN A 203 -7.19 5.42 0.35
N GLU A 204 -7.79 4.22 0.35
CA GLU A 204 -9.12 3.94 -0.21
C GLU A 204 -9.74 2.74 0.52
N GLU A 205 -11.04 2.82 0.77
CA GLU A 205 -11.87 1.74 1.32
C GLU A 205 -13.01 1.50 0.33
N GLY A 206 -12.98 0.35 -0.34
CA GLY A 206 -14.08 -0.15 -1.15
C GLY A 206 -14.83 -1.27 -0.43
N ASP A 207 -15.93 -1.74 -1.02
CA ASP A 207 -16.76 -2.78 -0.41
C ASP A 207 -15.99 -4.10 -0.24
N HIS A 208 -15.10 -4.42 -1.18
CA HIS A 208 -14.37 -5.69 -1.25
C HIS A 208 -12.86 -5.57 -0.98
N TYR A 209 -12.37 -4.35 -0.68
CA TYR A 209 -10.94 -4.13 -0.47
C TYR A 209 -10.61 -2.90 0.39
N THR A 210 -9.40 -2.89 0.95
CA THR A 210 -8.81 -1.69 1.56
C THR A 210 -7.38 -1.51 1.06
N LEU A 211 -7.09 -0.35 0.46
CA LEU A 211 -5.77 0.02 0.00
C LEU A 211 -5.03 0.82 1.09
N TYR A 212 -3.89 0.32 1.52
CA TYR A 212 -2.98 0.99 2.45
C TYR A 212 -1.73 1.40 1.69
N GLY A 213 -1.28 2.64 1.85
CA GLY A 213 -0.03 3.05 1.22
C GLY A 213 0.51 4.39 1.68
N LYS A 214 1.79 4.59 1.41
CA LYS A 214 2.50 5.84 1.65
C LYS A 214 3.33 6.23 0.45
N THR A 215 3.12 7.46 -0.01
CA THR A 215 3.95 8.08 -1.04
C THR A 215 5.26 8.63 -0.47
N GLY A 216 6.31 8.65 -1.29
CA GLY A 216 7.57 9.35 -1.05
C GLY A 216 8.01 10.09 -2.31
N THR A 217 8.57 11.29 -2.18
CA THR A 217 9.10 12.05 -3.32
C THR A 217 10.31 12.84 -2.89
N ARG A 218 11.37 12.84 -3.71
CA ARG A 218 12.49 13.77 -3.59
C ARG A 218 12.05 15.12 -4.17
N LEU A 219 11.68 16.06 -3.31
CA LEU A 219 11.06 17.32 -3.73
C LEU A 219 12.02 18.29 -4.44
N THR A 220 13.33 18.10 -4.30
CA THR A 220 14.34 18.99 -4.91
C THR A 220 14.34 18.98 -6.43
N ASP A 221 13.99 17.85 -7.04
CA ASP A 221 13.99 17.66 -8.50
C ASP A 221 12.81 16.84 -9.02
N MET A 222 11.96 16.31 -8.13
CA MET A 222 10.85 15.41 -8.46
C MET A 222 11.29 14.11 -9.16
N GLY A 223 12.58 13.77 -9.12
CA GLY A 223 13.18 12.68 -9.88
C GLY A 223 13.34 11.37 -9.11
N LEU A 224 12.68 11.22 -7.96
CA LEU A 224 12.64 9.97 -7.20
C LEU A 224 11.31 9.83 -6.48
N GLY A 225 10.61 8.73 -6.75
CA GLY A 225 9.23 8.51 -6.35
C GLY A 225 9.05 7.14 -5.74
N TRP A 226 8.20 7.08 -4.73
CA TRP A 226 7.79 5.86 -4.07
C TRP A 226 6.29 5.84 -3.87
N PHE A 227 5.69 4.66 -4.01
CA PHE A 227 4.43 4.32 -3.38
C PHE A 227 4.52 2.89 -2.85
N VAL A 228 4.40 2.75 -1.54
CA VAL A 228 4.65 1.49 -0.84
C VAL A 228 3.52 1.19 0.11
N GLY A 229 3.15 -0.07 0.26
CA GLY A 229 2.06 -0.45 1.14
C GLY A 229 1.58 -1.88 0.92
N PHE A 230 0.30 -2.10 1.20
CA PHE A 230 -0.35 -3.38 0.99
C PHE A 230 -1.84 -3.15 0.71
N ILE A 231 -2.46 -4.09 0.02
CA ILE A 231 -3.90 -4.12 -0.22
C ILE A 231 -4.47 -5.37 0.44
N LYS A 232 -5.59 -5.20 1.13
CA LYS A 232 -6.38 -6.31 1.67
C LYS A 232 -7.62 -6.48 0.82
N THR A 233 -7.90 -7.69 0.36
CA THR A 233 -9.11 -8.08 -0.37
C THR A 233 -9.84 -9.19 0.40
N GLU A 234 -10.98 -9.65 -0.11
CA GLU A 234 -11.67 -10.82 0.43
C GLU A 234 -10.87 -12.12 0.30
N HIS A 235 -10.06 -12.23 -0.77
CA HIS A 235 -9.33 -13.45 -1.12
C HIS A 235 -7.89 -13.47 -0.60
N GLY A 236 -7.39 -12.36 -0.08
CA GLY A 236 -6.03 -12.30 0.41
C GLY A 236 -5.51 -10.91 0.72
N SER A 237 -4.20 -10.80 0.86
CA SER A 237 -3.51 -9.53 1.09
C SER A 237 -2.20 -9.55 0.35
N TYR A 238 -1.89 -8.42 -0.30
CA TYR A 238 -0.73 -8.30 -1.15
C TYR A 238 0.10 -7.10 -0.70
N VAL A 239 1.39 -7.29 -0.52
CA VAL A 239 2.35 -6.19 -0.27
C VAL A 239 2.85 -5.70 -1.61
N PHE A 240 2.94 -4.38 -1.78
CA PHE A 240 3.49 -3.80 -2.99
C PHE A 240 4.53 -2.72 -2.68
N VAL A 241 5.49 -2.60 -3.60
CA VAL A 241 6.47 -1.52 -3.61
C VAL A 241 6.68 -1.05 -5.04
N THR A 242 6.42 0.22 -5.28
CA THR A 242 6.71 0.90 -6.55
C THR A 242 7.74 1.99 -6.31
N ASN A 243 8.79 1.99 -7.13
CA ASN A 243 9.83 3.00 -7.11
C ASN A 243 10.18 3.45 -8.54
N VAL A 244 10.25 4.75 -8.77
CA VAL A 244 10.39 5.34 -10.11
C VAL A 244 11.32 6.57 -10.10
N ASP A 245 11.88 6.89 -11.26
CA ASP A 245 12.54 8.19 -11.54
C ASP A 245 11.50 9.25 -11.94
N ASP A 246 10.52 9.46 -11.07
CA ASP A 246 9.43 10.44 -11.20
C ASP A 246 8.90 10.72 -9.78
N SER A 247 7.79 11.44 -9.64
CA SER A 247 7.10 11.71 -8.40
C SER A 247 6.50 10.46 -7.73
N GLY A 248 6.27 10.56 -6.42
CA GLY A 248 5.49 9.55 -5.67
C GLY A 248 4.03 9.47 -6.13
N THR A 249 3.50 10.54 -6.72
CA THR A 249 2.18 10.52 -7.37
C THR A 249 2.18 9.61 -8.59
N LYS A 250 3.20 9.71 -9.46
CA LYS A 250 3.37 8.79 -10.60
C LYS A 250 3.50 7.34 -10.13
N ALA A 251 4.31 7.10 -9.09
CA ALA A 251 4.43 5.77 -8.47
C ALA A 251 3.07 5.23 -7.97
N LYS A 252 2.26 6.07 -7.31
CA LYS A 252 0.91 5.70 -6.86
C LYS A 252 -0.01 5.37 -8.03
N ASN A 253 -0.02 6.19 -9.08
CA ASN A 253 -0.87 5.98 -10.25
C ASN A 253 -0.54 4.65 -10.95
N ILE A 254 0.74 4.41 -11.24
CA ILE A 254 1.20 3.12 -11.80
C ILE A 254 0.73 1.95 -10.92
N THR A 255 0.89 2.06 -9.60
CA THR A 255 0.47 0.99 -8.69
C THR A 255 -1.03 0.74 -8.76
N VAL A 256 -1.84 1.80 -8.69
CA VAL A 256 -3.30 1.68 -8.75
C VAL A 256 -3.74 1.08 -10.09
N ASP A 257 -3.12 1.47 -11.21
CA ASP A 257 -3.40 0.90 -12.53
C ASP A 257 -3.09 -0.59 -12.58
N ILE A 258 -1.94 -1.01 -12.04
CA ILE A 258 -1.57 -2.44 -11.92
C ILE A 258 -2.58 -3.18 -11.02
N LEU A 259 -2.87 -2.66 -9.83
CA LEU A 259 -3.80 -3.31 -8.89
C LEU A 259 -5.22 -3.43 -9.49
N LYS A 260 -5.66 -2.46 -10.30
CA LYS A 260 -6.92 -2.54 -11.07
C LYS A 260 -6.85 -3.57 -12.20
N LYS A 261 -5.78 -3.55 -13.01
CA LYS A 261 -5.54 -4.50 -14.11
C LYS A 261 -5.61 -5.96 -13.65
N TYR A 262 -5.13 -6.22 -12.44
CA TYR A 262 -5.12 -7.57 -11.84
C TYR A 262 -6.28 -7.85 -10.87
N GLY A 263 -7.31 -7.00 -10.84
CA GLY A 263 -8.55 -7.25 -10.10
C GLY A 263 -8.38 -7.23 -8.58
N LEU A 264 -7.36 -6.56 -8.05
CA LEU A 264 -7.17 -6.37 -6.61
C LEU A 264 -7.88 -5.12 -6.08
N ILE A 265 -8.01 -4.10 -6.94
CA ILE A 265 -8.92 -2.96 -6.73
C ILE A 265 -10.16 -3.20 -7.58
N THR A 266 -11.29 -3.44 -6.92
CA THR A 266 -12.60 -3.70 -7.52
C THR A 266 -13.64 -2.75 -6.93
N SER A 267 -14.71 -2.47 -7.69
CA SER A 267 -15.88 -1.71 -7.23
C SER A 267 -16.81 -2.57 -6.40
#